data_AF-A0A8R1E8V8-F1
#
_entry.id   AF-A0A8R1E8V8-F1
#
_cell.length_a   1.000
_cell.length_b   1.000
_cell.length_c   1.000
_cell.angle_alpha   90.00
_cell.angle_beta   90.00
_cell.angle_gamma   90.00
#
_symmetry.space_group_name_H-M   'P 1'
#
loop_
_entity.id
_entity.type
_entity.pdbx_description
1 polymer ?
#
loop_
_entity_poly.entity_id
_entity_poly.type
_entity_poly.pdbx_seq_one_letter_code
_entity_poly.pdbx_strand_id
1 'polypeptide(L)'
;MPRLVKKSRSSIRRYLSDPVSYGQKHNEYSGRKRKASSRDEKNVIRTASNSSTSLNEINAELGIDVCPFFVPFFRNRRRSHTFQQDNAAINSSNFTKNWFAAEGIKVLYRSACSPGLNAIENLWEMLVPRVY
;
A
#
# COMPACT_ATOMS: atom_id res chain seq x y z
N MET A 1 -26.65 9.44 25.16
CA MET A 1 -25.41 9.73 24.41
C MET A 1 -25.06 8.72 23.30
N PRO A 2 -24.86 7.40 23.51
CA PRO A 2 -24.49 6.48 22.41
C PRO A 2 -25.60 6.22 21.38
N ARG A 3 -26.85 6.61 21.68
CA ARG A 3 -27.98 6.53 20.72
C ARG A 3 -28.06 7.74 19.79
N LEU A 4 -27.41 8.86 20.12
CA LEU A 4 -27.42 10.09 19.32
C LEU A 4 -26.31 10.08 18.26
N VAL A 5 -25.19 9.45 18.57
CA VAL A 5 -24.05 9.27 17.66
C VAL A 5 -23.92 7.77 17.42
N LYS A 6 -24.00 7.31 16.17
CA LYS A 6 -23.88 5.89 15.76
C LYS A 6 -22.46 5.32 16.00
N LYS A 7 -21.98 5.37 17.23
CA LYS A 7 -20.63 4.96 17.67
C LYS A 7 -20.73 4.17 18.98
N SER A 8 -19.78 3.28 19.20
CA SER A 8 -19.75 2.45 20.41
C SER A 8 -19.48 3.32 21.65
N ARG A 9 -20.00 2.88 22.80
CA ARG A 9 -19.73 3.54 24.10
C ARG A 9 -18.23 3.60 24.41
N SER A 10 -17.48 2.57 24.04
CA SER A 10 -16.03 2.50 24.25
C SER A 10 -15.27 3.52 23.40
N SER A 11 -15.64 3.69 22.12
CA SER A 11 -15.04 4.73 21.26
C SER A 11 -15.37 6.13 21.75
N ILE A 12 -16.62 6.38 22.18
CA ILE A 12 -17.03 7.68 22.76
C ILE A 12 -16.23 7.95 24.04
N ARG A 13 -16.11 6.98 24.94
CA ARG A 13 -15.34 7.14 26.19
C ARG A 13 -13.86 7.43 25.92
N ARG A 14 -13.24 6.71 24.97
CA ARG A 14 -11.84 6.92 24.58
C ARG A 14 -11.60 8.31 23.98
N TYR A 15 -12.57 8.85 23.25
CA TYR A 15 -12.51 10.22 22.74
C TYR A 15 -12.66 11.25 23.86
N LEU A 16 -13.65 11.08 24.75
CA LEU A 16 -13.90 12.02 25.84
C LEU A 16 -12.79 12.04 26.90
N SER A 17 -12.06 10.94 27.09
CA SER A 17 -10.95 10.88 28.03
C SER A 17 -9.72 11.70 27.60
N ASP A 18 -9.49 11.82 26.30
CA ASP A 18 -8.41 12.63 25.73
C ASP A 18 -8.76 13.03 24.28
N PRO A 19 -9.55 14.11 24.10
CA PRO A 19 -10.00 14.51 22.78
C PRO A 19 -8.87 15.11 21.92
N VAL A 20 -7.81 15.62 22.55
CA VAL A 20 -6.68 16.27 21.85
C VAL A 20 -5.78 15.22 21.20
N SER A 21 -5.49 14.12 21.89
CA SER A 21 -4.61 13.06 21.36
C SER A 21 -5.35 11.93 20.63
N TYR A 22 -6.69 11.97 20.58
CA TYR A 22 -7.48 10.91 19.93
C TYR A 22 -7.14 10.77 18.45
N GLY A 23 -6.71 9.56 18.04
CA GLY A 23 -6.33 9.26 16.66
C GLY A 23 -4.89 9.66 16.27
N GLN A 24 -4.12 10.27 17.18
CA GLN A 24 -2.74 10.69 16.90
C GLN A 24 -1.70 9.57 17.03
N LYS A 25 -2.10 8.37 17.47
CA LYS A 25 -1.22 7.21 17.68
C LYS A 25 -0.69 6.55 16.40
N HIS A 26 -0.91 7.12 15.22
CA HIS A 26 -0.44 6.52 13.95
C HIS A 26 1.09 6.40 13.91
N ASN A 27 1.81 7.29 14.58
CA ASN A 27 3.27 7.24 14.71
C ASN A 27 3.79 6.13 15.65
N GLU A 28 2.92 5.55 16.49
CA GLU A 28 3.29 4.46 17.41
C GLU A 28 3.20 3.08 16.72
N TYR A 29 2.39 2.96 15.66
CA TYR A 29 2.22 1.68 14.96
C TYR A 29 3.21 1.57 13.80
N SER A 30 4.25 0.75 13.97
CA SER A 30 5.01 0.23 12.85
C SER A 30 4.04 -0.51 11.92
N GLY A 31 3.87 -0.02 10.69
CA GLY A 31 3.07 -0.69 9.67
C GLY A 31 3.54 -2.12 9.36
N ARG A 32 2.86 -2.77 8.41
CA ARG A 32 3.22 -4.12 7.96
C ARG A 32 4.68 -4.17 7.52
N LYS A 33 5.47 -5.05 8.14
CA LYS A 33 6.87 -5.27 7.75
C LYS A 33 6.95 -5.72 6.29
N ARG A 34 7.98 -5.25 5.58
CA ARG A 34 8.25 -5.66 4.20
C ARG A 34 8.61 -7.15 4.18
N LYS A 35 8.16 -7.85 3.12
CA LYS A 35 8.49 -9.27 2.87
C LYS A 35 9.98 -9.49 2.56
N ALA A 36 10.65 -8.49 2.01
CA ALA A 36 12.08 -8.50 1.70
C ALA A 36 12.76 -7.31 2.40
N SER A 37 13.95 -7.55 2.94
CA SER A 37 14.82 -6.50 3.48
C SER A 37 15.53 -5.75 2.35
N SER A 38 16.12 -4.59 2.67
CA SER A 38 16.93 -3.84 1.68
C SER A 38 18.12 -4.66 1.15
N ARG A 39 18.63 -5.61 1.94
CA ARG A 39 19.71 -6.51 1.52
C ARG A 39 19.17 -7.56 0.55
N ASP A 40 18.00 -8.11 0.80
CA ASP A 40 17.36 -9.09 -0.07
C ASP A 40 17.05 -8.47 -1.43
N GLU A 41 16.48 -7.25 -1.45
CA GLU A 41 16.24 -6.50 -2.69
C GLU A 41 17.52 -6.30 -3.50
N LYS A 42 18.64 -5.97 -2.84
CA LYS A 42 19.96 -5.82 -3.47
C LYS A 42 20.46 -7.13 -4.06
N ASN A 43 20.31 -8.22 -3.31
CA ASN A 43 20.76 -9.54 -3.74
C ASN A 43 19.94 -10.04 -4.93
N VAL A 44 18.61 -9.87 -4.92
CA VAL A 44 17.74 -10.22 -6.04
C VAL A 44 18.16 -9.48 -7.31
N ILE A 45 18.37 -8.15 -7.23
CA ILE A 45 18.80 -7.36 -8.39
C ILE A 45 20.17 -7.83 -8.89
N ARG A 46 21.10 -8.09 -7.97
CA ARG A 46 22.47 -8.53 -8.32
C ARG A 46 22.44 -9.88 -9.03
N THR A 47 21.77 -10.89 -8.45
CA THR A 47 21.68 -12.22 -9.04
C THR A 47 20.97 -12.14 -10.39
N ALA A 48 19.79 -11.52 -10.47
CA ALA A 48 19.06 -11.35 -11.73
C ALA A 48 19.83 -10.58 -12.82
N SER A 49 20.80 -9.74 -12.45
CA SER A 49 21.63 -9.00 -13.42
C SER A 49 22.84 -9.81 -13.90
N ASN A 50 23.30 -10.77 -13.11
CA ASN A 50 24.49 -11.57 -13.38
C ASN A 50 24.18 -12.97 -13.92
N SER A 51 22.92 -13.41 -13.85
CA SER A 51 22.48 -14.73 -14.34
C SER A 51 21.19 -14.64 -15.15
N SER A 52 20.98 -15.59 -16.06
CA SER A 52 19.73 -15.80 -16.80
C SER A 52 18.82 -16.83 -16.11
N THR A 53 18.73 -16.75 -14.77
CA THR A 53 17.95 -17.69 -13.95
C THR A 53 16.53 -17.20 -13.72
N SER A 54 15.60 -18.12 -13.50
CA SER A 54 14.21 -17.75 -13.22
C SER A 54 14.06 -17.07 -11.85
N LEU A 55 12.99 -16.31 -11.65
CA LEU A 55 12.73 -15.66 -10.35
C LEU A 55 12.49 -16.68 -9.23
N ASN A 56 11.94 -17.85 -9.55
CA ASN A 56 11.76 -18.92 -8.58
C ASN A 56 13.11 -19.53 -8.17
N GLU A 57 14.05 -19.69 -9.10
CA GLU A 57 15.42 -20.11 -8.80
C GLU A 57 16.14 -19.10 -7.91
N ILE A 58 16.01 -17.80 -8.22
CA ILE A 58 16.60 -16.72 -7.41
C ILE A 58 16.01 -16.72 -6.00
N ASN A 59 14.69 -16.92 -5.87
CA ASN A 59 14.03 -17.03 -4.56
C ASN A 59 14.55 -18.24 -3.76
N ALA A 60 14.71 -19.40 -4.43
CA ALA A 60 15.24 -20.60 -3.80
C ALA A 60 16.72 -20.42 -3.37
N GLU A 61 17.56 -19.81 -4.22
CA GLU A 61 18.96 -19.51 -3.92
C GLU A 61 19.10 -18.55 -2.73
N LEU A 62 18.28 -17.49 -2.70
CA LEU A 62 18.35 -16.47 -1.66
C LEU A 62 17.54 -16.82 -0.40
N GLY A 63 16.77 -17.91 -0.42
CA GLY A 63 15.90 -18.32 0.68
C GLY A 63 14.80 -17.31 1.00
N ILE A 64 14.28 -16.61 -0.02
CA ILE A 64 13.26 -15.57 0.12
C ILE A 64 11.95 -15.97 -0.56
N ASP A 65 10.83 -15.58 0.04
CA ASP A 65 9.48 -15.78 -0.51
C ASP A 65 8.92 -14.44 -1.00
N VAL A 66 9.34 -14.03 -2.20
CA VAL A 66 8.89 -12.80 -2.85
C VAL A 66 8.17 -13.14 -4.15
N CYS A 67 6.95 -12.63 -4.33
CA CYS A 67 6.25 -12.81 -5.59
C CYS A 67 7.02 -12.11 -6.73
N PRO A 68 7.24 -12.78 -7.89
CA PRO A 68 7.91 -12.22 -9.07
C PRO A 68 7.44 -10.82 -9.48
N PHE A 69 6.14 -10.55 -9.31
CA PHE A 69 5.51 -9.26 -9.56
C PHE A 69 6.16 -8.08 -8.82
N PHE A 70 6.72 -8.30 -7.64
CA PHE A 70 7.31 -7.22 -6.83
C PHE A 70 8.76 -6.88 -7.21
N VAL A 71 9.44 -7.73 -7.99
CA VAL A 71 10.86 -7.54 -8.31
C VAL A 71 11.16 -6.31 -9.17
N PRO A 72 10.34 -5.95 -10.19
CA PRO A 72 10.52 -4.68 -10.91
C PRO A 72 10.50 -3.45 -9.99
N PHE A 73 9.80 -3.53 -8.85
CA PHE A 73 9.72 -2.43 -7.89
C PHE A 73 10.99 -2.28 -7.03
N PHE A 74 11.85 -3.31 -6.95
CA PHE A 74 13.13 -3.23 -6.24
C PHE A 74 14.12 -2.27 -6.92
N ARG A 75 14.00 -2.09 -8.24
CA ARG A 75 14.82 -1.13 -8.99
C ARG A 75 14.45 0.33 -8.71
N ASN A 76 13.26 0.62 -8.17
CA ASN A 76 12.82 1.99 -7.95
C ASN A 76 13.34 2.61 -6.64
N ARG A 77 14.66 2.74 -6.53
CA ARG A 77 15.30 3.48 -5.43
C ARG A 77 15.02 4.99 -5.46
N ARG A 78 14.58 5.53 -6.61
CA ARG A 78 14.37 6.97 -6.80
C ARG A 78 12.98 7.46 -6.40
N ARG A 79 12.10 6.58 -5.90
CA ARG A 79 10.68 6.90 -5.62
C ARG A 79 10.00 7.62 -6.79
N SER A 80 10.37 7.27 -8.03
CA SER A 80 9.82 7.92 -9.23
C SER A 80 8.45 7.37 -9.64
N HIS A 81 7.91 6.41 -8.88
CA HIS A 81 6.59 5.86 -9.18
C HIS A 81 5.52 6.82 -8.72
N THR A 82 4.50 6.94 -9.55
CA THR A 82 3.28 7.66 -9.21
C THR A 82 2.26 6.65 -8.71
N PHE A 83 1.79 6.82 -7.48
CA PHE A 83 0.76 6.00 -6.87
C PHE A 83 -0.59 6.27 -7.54
N GLN A 84 -1.25 5.22 -8.03
CA GLN A 84 -2.58 5.31 -8.61
C GLN A 84 -3.61 4.72 -7.64
N GLN A 85 -4.68 5.47 -7.39
CA GLN A 85 -5.83 5.02 -6.60
C GLN A 85 -7.14 5.45 -7.26
N ASP A 86 -8.26 4.92 -6.79
CA ASP A 86 -9.60 5.38 -7.09
C ASP A 86 -9.96 6.62 -6.25
N ASN A 87 -11.06 7.29 -6.63
CA ASN A 87 -11.52 8.50 -5.95
C ASN A 87 -12.58 8.19 -4.86
N ALA A 88 -12.52 7.01 -4.24
CA ALA A 88 -13.40 6.65 -3.14
C ALA A 88 -13.29 7.70 -2.02
N ALA A 89 -14.38 7.94 -1.28
CA ALA A 89 -14.45 9.01 -0.27
C ALA A 89 -13.32 8.93 0.80
N ILE A 90 -12.86 7.71 1.11
CA ILE A 90 -11.75 7.47 2.05
C ILE A 90 -10.42 7.93 1.44
N ASN A 91 -10.24 7.75 0.14
CA ASN A 91 -9.00 8.03 -0.59
C ASN A 91 -8.90 9.50 -1.02
N SER A 92 -10.03 10.20 -1.13
CA SER A 92 -10.13 11.61 -1.53
C SER A 92 -10.15 12.60 -0.36
N SER A 93 -10.17 12.10 0.88
CA SER A 93 -10.18 12.91 2.09
C SER A 93 -8.93 13.80 2.24
N ASN A 94 -9.06 14.95 2.89
CA ASN A 94 -7.93 15.84 3.17
C ASN A 94 -6.87 15.17 4.05
N PHE A 95 -7.29 14.29 4.97
CA PHE A 95 -6.37 13.51 5.80
C PHE A 95 -5.44 12.65 4.93
N THR A 96 -6.02 11.88 4.00
CA THR A 96 -5.28 10.99 3.10
C THR A 96 -4.35 11.78 2.17
N LYS A 97 -4.83 12.90 1.61
CA LYS A 97 -4.00 13.79 0.77
C LYS A 97 -2.81 14.37 1.53
N ASN A 98 -3.03 14.84 2.75
CA ASN A 98 -1.96 15.39 3.60
C ASN A 98 -0.94 14.31 3.99
N TRP A 99 -1.39 13.09 4.26
CA TRP A 99 -0.50 11.97 4.54
C TRP A 99 0.39 11.61 3.34
N PHE A 100 -0.18 11.53 2.13
CA PHE A 100 0.63 11.30 0.92
C PHE A 100 1.67 12.40 0.68
N ALA A 101 1.31 13.66 0.93
CA ALA A 101 2.24 14.78 0.83
C ALA A 101 3.37 14.68 1.87
N ALA A 102 3.06 14.34 3.12
CA ALA A 102 4.04 14.17 4.19
C ALA A 102 5.03 13.02 3.90
N GLU A 103 4.57 11.93 3.30
CA GLU A 103 5.42 10.79 2.90
C GLU A 103 6.19 11.02 1.59
N GLY A 104 5.93 12.14 0.90
CA GLY A 104 6.52 12.46 -0.41
C GLY A 104 6.08 11.49 -1.52
N ILE A 105 4.88 10.93 -1.41
CA ILE A 105 4.31 10.00 -2.38
C ILE A 105 3.56 10.80 -3.44
N LYS A 106 3.99 10.69 -4.70
CA LYS A 106 3.29 11.30 -5.84
C LYS A 106 2.04 10.50 -6.14
N VAL A 107 0.87 11.11 -6.07
CA VAL A 107 -0.41 10.47 -6.44
C VAL A 107 -0.81 10.90 -7.84
N LEU A 108 -1.24 9.96 -8.67
CA LEU A 108 -1.66 10.22 -10.05
C LEU A 108 -2.97 11.00 -10.02
N TYR A 109 -3.00 12.16 -10.68
CA TYR A 109 -4.23 12.92 -10.86
C TYR A 109 -5.22 12.10 -11.71
N ARG A 110 -6.46 11.99 -11.24
CA ARG A 110 -7.55 11.32 -11.96
C ARG A 110 -8.80 12.19 -11.98
N SER A 111 -9.42 12.32 -13.15
CA SER A 111 -10.78 12.81 -13.29
C SER A 111 -11.76 11.84 -12.65
N ALA A 112 -12.83 12.36 -12.04
CA ALA A 112 -13.91 11.53 -11.51
C ALA A 112 -14.57 10.70 -12.64
N CYS A 113 -15.04 9.50 -12.33
CA CYS A 113 -15.78 8.60 -13.25
C CYS A 113 -14.99 8.08 -14.46
N SER A 114 -13.77 7.58 -14.26
CA SER A 114 -13.03 6.83 -15.30
C SER A 114 -12.61 5.43 -14.82
N PRO A 115 -13.56 4.51 -14.56
CA PRO A 115 -13.27 3.17 -14.03
C PRO A 115 -12.34 2.35 -14.94
N GLY A 116 -12.50 2.45 -16.26
CA GLY A 116 -11.66 1.73 -17.23
C GLY A 116 -10.19 2.17 -17.31
N LEU A 117 -9.81 3.24 -16.58
CA LEU A 117 -8.42 3.69 -16.50
C LEU A 117 -7.71 3.18 -15.23
N ASN A 118 -8.38 2.37 -14.41
CA ASN A 118 -7.80 1.83 -13.19
C ASN A 118 -7.23 0.43 -13.42
N ALA A 119 -5.91 0.28 -13.38
CA ALA A 119 -5.28 -1.02 -13.61
C ALA A 119 -5.78 -2.11 -12.64
N ILE A 120 -6.22 -1.75 -11.43
CA ILE A 120 -6.77 -2.71 -10.47
C ILE A 120 -8.16 -3.22 -10.90
N GLU A 121 -9.00 -2.40 -11.53
CA GLU A 121 -10.34 -2.83 -12.00
C GLU A 121 -10.19 -3.87 -13.11
N ASN A 122 -9.26 -3.64 -14.06
CA ASN A 122 -8.94 -4.62 -15.09
C ASN A 122 -8.42 -5.95 -14.49
N LEU A 123 -7.63 -5.88 -13.42
CA LEU A 123 -7.18 -7.07 -12.70
C LEU A 123 -8.36 -7.81 -12.04
N TRP A 124 -9.27 -7.08 -11.41
CA TRP A 124 -10.48 -7.67 -10.83
C TRP A 124 -11.34 -8.35 -11.90
N GLU A 125 -11.57 -7.71 -13.05
CA GLU A 125 -12.31 -8.31 -14.17
C GLU A 125 -11.68 -9.63 -14.66
N MET A 126 -10.35 -9.71 -14.72
CA MET A 126 -9.64 -10.96 -15.06
C MET A 126 -9.75 -12.05 -13.97
N LEU A 127 -10.01 -11.66 -12.72
CA LEU A 127 -10.12 -12.55 -11.57
C LEU A 127 -11.55 -13.03 -11.31
N VAL A 128 -12.57 -12.24 -11.67
CA VAL A 128 -14.00 -12.59 -11.48
C VAL A 128 -14.32 -14.01 -12.00
N PRO A 129 -13.92 -14.41 -13.22
CA PRO A 129 -14.19 -15.77 -13.73
C PRO A 129 -13.41 -16.90 -13.05
N ARG A 130 -12.45 -16.59 -12.18
CA ARG A 130 -11.66 -17.60 -11.43
C ARG A 130 -12.19 -17.81 -10.02
N VAL A 131 -13.04 -16.91 -9.54
CA VAL A 131 -13.59 -16.93 -8.18
C VAL A 131 -15.05 -17.39 -8.16
N TYR A 132 -15.78 -17.12 -9.26
CA TYR A 132 -17.14 -17.59 -9.51
C TYR A 132 -17.13 -18.71 -10.54
#